data_AF-A0A6S6VQQ4-F1
#
_entry.id   AF-A0A6S6VQQ4-F1
#
_cell.length_a   1.000
_cell.length_b   1.000
_cell.length_c   1.000
_cell.angle_alpha   90.00
_cell.angle_beta   90.00
_cell.angle_gamma   90.00
#
_symmetry.space_group_name_H-M   'P 1'
#
loop_
_entity.id
_entity.type
_entity.pdbx_description
1 polymer ?
#
loop_
_entity_poly.entity_id
_entity_poly.type
_entity_poly.pdbx_seq_one_letter_code
_entity_poly.pdbx_strand_id
1 'polypeptide(L)'
;MNPDTSGYNAPLCPDWVFLNNANVHVAKDRGWFKTYTPFTSTVNPSPLFNAQQRTPVLGIGTVEIPTKRSPNITGVSSHGSIVLHEVLHVPDYICNVIGRPLLFTDGYNVTTSFGKKSLGTIKDSQGRNAAFFDPARPLFVIKVRCPPNGPTLGPHALKKDGNYMLGCEWDAIEKLKWEEFKASGGISTSGPNSASYTAEETAFLKKHYGSEFHFLTQHGLKIHAEKDREEGRAILRTLMGEDDLSENEESDDESEFQGHQADYNFTDRQLDWIEKNYRNSEQFMISYGLKFYSEDDLQEAQAIVDALMNDDD
;
A
#
# COMPACT_ATOMS: atom_id res chain seq x y z
N MET A 1 -43.83 -8.72 3.77
CA MET A 1 -42.58 -9.50 3.71
C MET A 1 -41.67 -8.79 2.73
N ASN A 2 -40.73 -8.01 3.25
CA ASN A 2 -39.74 -7.33 2.41
C ASN A 2 -38.59 -8.30 2.14
N PRO A 3 -38.14 -8.45 0.88
CA PRO A 3 -36.95 -9.23 0.58
C PRO A 3 -35.71 -8.49 1.09
N ASP A 4 -34.77 -9.26 1.64
CA ASP A 4 -33.50 -8.85 2.21
C ASP A 4 -32.75 -7.81 1.37
N THR A 5 -32.46 -6.67 1.99
CA THR A 5 -31.49 -5.67 1.50
C THR A 5 -30.10 -5.93 2.10
N SER A 6 -29.61 -7.17 2.05
CA SER A 6 -28.21 -7.49 2.34
C SER A 6 -27.38 -7.29 1.07
N GLY A 7 -27.14 -6.02 0.70
CA GLY A 7 -26.10 -5.70 -0.27
C GLY A 7 -24.76 -6.17 0.29
N TYR A 8 -24.23 -7.26 -0.27
CA TYR A 8 -22.94 -7.85 0.10
C TYR A 8 -21.80 -6.90 -0.31
N ASN A 9 -21.57 -5.86 0.49
CA ASN A 9 -20.31 -5.12 0.44
C ASN A 9 -19.21 -6.07 0.93
N ALA A 10 -18.13 -6.19 0.14
CA ALA A 10 -16.95 -6.93 0.55
C ALA A 10 -16.50 -6.46 1.94
N PRO A 11 -16.12 -7.38 2.85
CA PRO A 11 -15.79 -7.01 4.22
C PRO A 11 -14.50 -6.19 4.25
N LEU A 12 -14.51 -5.05 4.94
CA LEU A 12 -13.41 -4.10 4.93
C LEU A 12 -12.26 -4.56 5.83
N CYS A 13 -11.02 -4.35 5.39
CA CYS A 13 -9.83 -4.57 6.20
C CYS A 13 -9.90 -3.69 7.46
N PRO A 14 -9.90 -4.28 8.67
CA PRO A 14 -9.98 -3.53 9.91
C PRO A 14 -8.64 -2.96 10.38
N ASP A 15 -7.52 -3.39 9.77
CA ASP A 15 -6.19 -3.02 10.21
C ASP A 15 -5.84 -1.62 9.71
N TRP A 16 -5.78 -0.68 10.65
CA TRP A 16 -5.29 0.68 10.45
C TRP A 16 -4.01 0.85 11.27
N VAL A 17 -2.87 0.85 10.60
CA VAL A 17 -1.54 0.91 11.24
C VAL A 17 -1.02 2.33 11.23
N PHE A 18 -0.62 2.86 12.38
CA PHE A 18 0.16 4.09 12.40
C PHE A 18 1.61 3.85 12.00
N LEU A 19 2.09 4.57 10.98
CA LEU A 19 3.44 4.47 10.44
C LEU A 19 4.10 5.86 10.43
N ASN A 20 5.18 6.01 11.20
CA ASN A 20 5.94 7.27 11.26
C ASN A 20 6.79 7.51 10.00
N ASN A 21 7.10 6.46 9.23
CA ASN A 21 7.82 6.53 7.97
C ASN A 21 6.90 6.79 6.77
N ALA A 22 5.57 6.74 6.94
CA ALA A 22 4.64 7.02 5.85
C ALA A 22 4.35 8.53 5.74
N ASN A 23 4.48 9.10 4.53
CA ASN A 23 4.26 10.54 4.30
C ASN A 23 2.81 10.89 3.88
N VAL A 24 1.92 9.90 3.87
CA VAL A 24 0.52 9.98 3.41
C VAL A 24 -0.36 8.95 4.14
N HIS A 25 -1.68 9.13 4.10
CA HIS A 25 -2.66 8.14 4.54
C HIS A 25 -3.05 7.21 3.39
N VAL A 26 -3.25 5.92 3.68
CA VAL A 26 -3.70 4.93 2.69
C VAL A 26 -4.86 4.13 3.24
N ALA A 27 -5.88 3.94 2.43
CA ALA A 27 -6.95 2.99 2.67
C ALA A 27 -6.95 1.94 1.56
N LYS A 28 -7.01 0.67 1.96
CA LYS A 28 -7.14 -0.45 1.04
C LYS A 28 -8.52 -0.47 0.39
N ASP A 29 -9.56 -0.32 1.20
CA ASP A 29 -10.93 -0.56 0.76
C ASP A 29 -11.69 0.74 0.55
N ARG A 30 -12.27 0.90 -0.65
CA ARG A 30 -13.15 2.02 -1.03
C ARG A 30 -14.28 2.29 -0.03
N GLY A 31 -14.76 1.26 0.67
CA GLY A 31 -15.86 1.37 1.64
C GLY A 31 -15.54 2.20 2.89
N TRP A 32 -14.28 2.55 3.14
CA TRP A 32 -13.89 3.45 4.22
C TRP A 32 -14.18 4.93 3.95
N PHE A 33 -14.29 5.32 2.69
CA PHE A 33 -14.35 6.71 2.26
C PHE A 33 -15.75 7.31 2.43
N LYS A 34 -15.80 8.48 3.08
CA LYS A 34 -16.99 9.34 3.18
C LYS A 34 -17.15 10.25 1.96
N THR A 35 -16.02 10.75 1.48
CA THR A 35 -15.89 11.50 0.23
C THR A 35 -14.90 10.76 -0.64
N TYR A 36 -15.07 10.82 -1.95
CA TYR A 36 -14.17 10.16 -2.87
C TYR A 36 -14.12 10.92 -4.18
N THR A 37 -12.91 11.18 -4.61
CA THR A 37 -12.60 11.78 -5.89
C THR A 37 -11.75 10.76 -6.66
N PRO A 38 -12.26 10.18 -7.75
CA PRO A 38 -11.45 9.37 -8.66
C PRO A 38 -10.25 10.20 -9.12
N PHE A 39 -9.05 9.67 -8.90
CA PHE A 39 -7.81 10.36 -9.21
C PHE A 39 -6.71 9.31 -9.37
N THR A 40 -6.15 9.25 -10.57
CA THR A 40 -5.05 8.34 -10.90
C THR A 40 -3.75 8.90 -10.37
N SER A 41 -3.04 8.11 -9.58
CA SER A 41 -1.72 8.45 -9.04
C SER A 41 -0.96 7.17 -8.69
N THR A 42 0.24 7.30 -8.16
CA THR A 42 1.01 6.15 -7.68
C THR A 42 1.66 6.44 -6.33
N VAL A 43 1.91 5.39 -5.57
CA VAL A 43 2.69 5.45 -4.32
C VAL A 43 3.80 4.42 -4.36
N ASN A 44 4.86 4.66 -3.60
CA ASN A 44 5.85 3.65 -3.27
C ASN A 44 5.48 2.98 -1.93
N PRO A 45 5.12 1.69 -1.90
CA PRO A 45 4.74 0.97 -0.68
C PRO A 45 5.94 0.44 0.13
N SER A 46 7.17 0.63 -0.34
CA SER A 46 8.40 0.13 0.28
C SER A 46 9.60 1.03 -0.01
N PRO A 47 9.53 2.34 0.31
CA PRO A 47 10.56 3.32 -0.06
C PRO A 47 11.94 3.04 0.55
N LEU A 48 12.00 2.23 1.61
CA LEU A 48 13.26 1.85 2.26
C LEU A 48 13.99 0.69 1.57
N PHE A 49 13.33 -0.08 0.71
CA PHE A 49 13.88 -1.32 0.12
C PHE A 49 13.80 -1.35 -1.40
N ASN A 50 12.77 -0.73 -1.96
CA ASN A 50 12.58 -0.66 -3.40
C ASN A 50 12.07 0.74 -3.77
N ALA A 51 12.99 1.63 -4.13
CA ALA A 51 12.67 3.01 -4.51
C ALA A 51 11.87 3.09 -5.83
N GLN A 52 11.94 2.07 -6.68
CA GLN A 52 11.30 2.03 -7.99
C GLN A 52 9.89 1.44 -7.96
N GLN A 53 9.55 0.65 -6.94
CA GLN A 53 8.21 0.07 -6.83
C GLN A 53 7.13 1.16 -6.84
N ARG A 54 6.14 0.99 -7.72
CA ARG A 54 4.95 1.83 -7.79
C ARG A 54 3.70 0.96 -7.60
N THR A 55 2.75 1.48 -6.86
CA THR A 55 1.43 0.86 -6.64
C THR A 55 0.36 1.89 -6.99
N PRO A 56 -0.66 1.52 -7.76
CA PRO A 56 -1.65 2.46 -8.27
C PRO A 56 -2.57 2.98 -7.17
N VAL A 57 -2.89 4.26 -7.29
CA VAL A 57 -3.88 4.98 -6.47
C VAL A 57 -5.08 5.25 -7.36
N LEU A 58 -6.27 4.83 -6.91
CA LEU A 58 -7.50 4.93 -7.70
C LEU A 58 -8.36 6.14 -7.32
N GLY A 59 -8.02 6.81 -6.23
CA GLY A 59 -8.73 8.00 -5.80
C GLY A 59 -8.29 8.50 -4.44
N ILE A 60 -8.80 9.69 -4.10
CA ILE A 60 -8.45 10.42 -2.90
C ILE A 60 -9.71 10.88 -2.19
N GLY A 61 -9.72 10.87 -0.86
CA GLY A 61 -10.89 11.35 -0.13
C GLY A 61 -10.72 11.41 1.38
N THR A 62 -11.83 11.58 2.07
CA THR A 62 -11.89 11.67 3.53
C THR A 62 -12.40 10.36 4.12
N VAL A 63 -11.72 9.85 5.14
CA VAL A 63 -12.11 8.64 5.87
C VAL A 63 -12.42 9.00 7.31
N GLU A 64 -13.54 8.48 7.82
CA GLU A 64 -13.86 8.52 9.25
C GLU A 64 -13.78 7.11 9.82
N ILE A 65 -12.77 6.87 10.65
CA ILE A 65 -12.54 5.57 11.28
C ILE A 65 -13.25 5.55 12.63
N PRO A 66 -14.25 4.67 12.86
CA PRO A 66 -14.85 4.48 14.17
C PRO A 66 -13.88 3.69 15.06
N THR A 67 -13.49 4.27 16.19
CA THR A 67 -12.46 3.70 17.08
C THR A 67 -13.00 3.44 18.48
N LYS A 68 -12.21 2.72 19.28
CA LYS A 68 -12.34 2.70 20.74
C LYS A 68 -11.35 3.68 21.38
N ARG A 69 -11.82 4.52 22.30
CA ARG A 69 -11.00 5.54 22.99
C ARG A 69 -10.00 4.97 23.98
N SER A 70 -10.36 3.89 24.66
CA SER A 70 -9.56 3.32 25.75
C SER A 70 -9.93 1.85 25.97
N PRO A 71 -8.97 0.99 26.35
CA PRO A 71 -9.25 -0.37 26.75
C PRO A 71 -10.02 -0.46 28.07
N ASN A 72 -10.03 0.61 28.88
CA ASN A 72 -10.64 0.62 30.22
C ASN A 72 -12.06 1.22 30.24
N ILE A 73 -12.59 1.67 29.09
CA ILE A 73 -13.90 2.31 29.00
C ILE A 73 -14.80 1.43 28.13
N THR A 74 -16.04 1.21 28.57
CA THR A 74 -17.05 0.38 27.89
C THR A 74 -18.29 1.19 27.52
N GLY A 75 -19.13 0.67 26.63
CA GLY A 75 -20.37 1.33 26.23
C GLY A 75 -20.15 2.58 25.37
N VAL A 76 -21.14 3.47 25.32
CA VAL A 76 -21.15 4.64 24.43
C VAL A 76 -19.99 5.61 24.71
N SER A 77 -19.56 5.73 25.96
CA SER A 77 -18.41 6.56 26.34
C SER A 77 -17.07 6.03 25.81
N SER A 78 -17.01 4.77 25.37
CA SER A 78 -15.82 4.19 24.73
C SER A 78 -15.70 4.54 23.25
N HIS A 79 -16.75 5.11 22.63
CA HIS A 79 -16.79 5.39 21.20
C HIS A 79 -15.93 6.61 20.86
N GLY A 80 -14.96 6.40 19.99
CA GLY A 80 -14.16 7.47 19.37
C GLY A 80 -14.34 7.46 17.85
N SER A 81 -13.77 8.48 17.22
CA SER A 81 -13.53 8.51 15.78
C SER A 81 -12.22 9.23 15.49
N ILE A 82 -11.58 8.83 14.40
CA ILE A 82 -10.47 9.56 13.78
C ILE A 82 -10.91 9.93 12.38
N VAL A 83 -10.79 11.21 12.04
CA VAL A 83 -11.05 11.72 10.69
C VAL A 83 -9.71 11.99 10.03
N LEU A 84 -9.50 11.39 8.86
CA LEU A 84 -8.31 11.55 8.03
C LEU A 84 -8.72 12.22 6.72
N HIS A 85 -7.96 13.24 6.32
CA HIS A 85 -8.17 13.95 5.06
C HIS A 85 -7.13 13.48 4.02
N GLU A 86 -7.49 13.61 2.74
CA GLU A 86 -6.62 13.28 1.61
C GLU A 86 -6.00 11.88 1.71
N VAL A 87 -6.83 10.91 2.09
CA VAL A 87 -6.47 9.49 2.14
C VAL A 87 -6.44 8.94 0.72
N LEU A 88 -5.38 8.22 0.36
CA LEU A 88 -5.25 7.56 -0.94
C LEU A 88 -5.92 6.19 -0.90
N HIS A 89 -6.69 5.87 -1.94
CA HIS A 89 -7.27 4.54 -2.12
C HIS A 89 -6.33 3.65 -2.93
N VAL A 90 -5.77 2.64 -2.27
CA VAL A 90 -4.75 1.74 -2.84
C VAL A 90 -5.17 0.29 -2.57
N PRO A 91 -5.98 -0.32 -3.46
CA PRO A 91 -6.53 -1.67 -3.25
C PRO A 91 -5.48 -2.75 -3.04
N ASP A 92 -4.29 -2.63 -3.61
CA ASP A 92 -3.26 -3.67 -3.53
C ASP A 92 -2.40 -3.57 -2.27
N TYR A 93 -2.63 -2.57 -1.43
CA TYR A 93 -1.95 -2.46 -0.15
C TYR A 93 -2.40 -3.57 0.82
N ILE A 94 -1.48 -4.04 1.68
CA ILE A 94 -1.77 -5.14 2.61
C ILE A 94 -2.81 -4.78 3.69
N CYS A 95 -2.79 -3.53 4.17
CA CYS A 95 -3.70 -2.99 5.20
C CYS A 95 -3.87 -1.47 5.03
N ASN A 96 -4.67 -0.83 5.88
CA ASN A 96 -4.76 0.63 5.86
C ASN A 96 -3.61 1.25 6.67
N VAL A 97 -3.20 2.46 6.30
CA VAL A 97 -2.07 3.20 6.87
C VAL A 97 -2.51 4.57 7.36
N ILE A 98 -2.14 4.88 8.59
CA ILE A 98 -2.19 6.22 9.16
C ILE A 98 -0.77 6.79 9.15
N GLY A 99 -0.46 7.62 8.16
CA GLY A 99 0.84 8.26 8.04
C GLY A 99 1.04 9.48 8.93
N ARG A 100 2.17 10.16 8.70
CA ARG A 100 2.59 11.38 9.40
C ARG A 100 1.64 12.58 9.31
N PRO A 101 0.81 12.80 8.27
CA PRO A 101 -0.09 13.95 8.27
C PRO A 101 -1.00 14.00 9.51
N LEU A 102 -1.28 12.85 10.13
CA LEU A 102 -1.94 12.75 11.44
C LEU A 102 -1.38 13.71 12.50
N LEU A 103 -0.05 13.88 12.54
CA LEU A 103 0.68 14.68 13.54
C LEU A 103 0.76 16.17 13.21
N PHE A 104 0.70 16.52 11.93
CA PHE A 104 1.04 17.86 11.45
C PHE A 104 -0.16 18.62 10.89
N THR A 105 -1.11 17.91 10.27
CA THR A 105 -2.25 18.52 9.57
C THR A 105 -3.59 18.16 10.20
N ASP A 106 -3.76 16.93 10.69
CA ASP A 106 -5.05 16.47 11.23
C ASP A 106 -5.29 16.83 12.71
N GLY A 107 -4.30 17.44 13.38
CA GLY A 107 -4.45 17.94 14.75
C GLY A 107 -4.51 16.86 15.83
N TYR A 108 -3.95 15.68 15.58
CA TYR A 108 -3.83 14.63 16.57
C TYR A 108 -2.41 14.52 17.14
N ASN A 109 -2.32 14.02 18.36
CA ASN A 109 -1.05 13.68 18.99
C ASN A 109 -0.96 12.16 19.19
N VAL A 110 0.16 11.56 18.77
CA VAL A 110 0.44 10.14 18.97
C VAL A 110 1.46 9.97 20.08
N THR A 111 1.14 9.10 21.04
CA THR A 111 2.09 8.62 22.04
C THR A 111 2.20 7.11 21.88
N THR A 112 3.41 6.60 21.62
CA THR A 112 3.69 5.17 21.61
C THR A 112 4.22 4.72 22.98
N SER A 113 3.85 3.52 23.40
CA SER A 113 4.35 2.90 24.64
C SER A 113 4.24 1.38 24.53
N PHE A 114 4.97 0.60 25.31
CA PHE A 114 4.89 -0.87 25.25
C PHE A 114 4.15 -1.43 26.47
N GLY A 115 2.91 -0.99 26.65
CA GLY A 115 2.07 -1.37 27.78
C GLY A 115 1.28 -2.66 27.54
N LYS A 116 0.98 -3.40 28.62
CA LYS A 116 0.16 -4.63 28.55
C LYS A 116 -1.25 -4.40 28.01
N LYS A 117 -1.82 -3.21 28.23
CA LYS A 117 -3.21 -2.86 27.86
C LYS A 117 -3.31 -2.04 26.58
N SER A 118 -2.23 -1.40 26.15
CA SER A 118 -2.18 -0.56 24.97
C SER A 118 -0.74 -0.35 24.54
N LEU A 119 -0.51 -0.27 23.23
CA LEU A 119 0.78 0.12 22.66
C LEU A 119 0.92 1.65 22.49
N GLY A 120 0.03 2.41 23.11
CA GLY A 120 -0.02 3.86 23.00
C GLY A 120 -1.41 4.40 22.70
N THR A 121 -1.52 5.71 22.50
CA THR A 121 -2.78 6.38 22.27
C THR A 121 -2.66 7.48 21.24
N ILE A 122 -3.76 7.73 20.54
CA ILE A 122 -3.94 8.89 19.69
C ILE A 122 -4.93 9.82 20.41
N LYS A 123 -4.53 11.06 20.64
CA LYS A 123 -5.33 12.10 21.29
C LYS A 123 -5.72 13.18 20.30
N ASP A 124 -6.91 13.73 20.45
CA ASP A 124 -7.35 14.91 19.71
C ASP A 124 -6.67 16.19 20.24
N SER A 125 -6.92 17.31 19.56
CA SER A 125 -6.42 18.63 19.95
C SER A 125 -6.85 19.11 21.33
N GLN A 126 -7.90 18.51 21.91
CA GLN A 126 -8.38 18.77 23.27
C GLN A 126 -7.73 17.83 24.30
N GLY A 127 -6.78 16.99 23.88
CA GLY A 127 -6.08 16.03 24.73
C GLY A 127 -6.92 14.79 25.09
N ARG A 128 -8.10 14.62 24.49
CA ARG A 128 -8.98 13.47 24.75
C ARG A 128 -8.53 12.31 23.88
N ASN A 129 -8.56 11.09 24.44
CA ASN A 129 -8.22 9.91 23.66
C ASN A 129 -9.25 9.70 22.54
N ALA A 130 -8.77 9.71 21.30
CA ALA A 130 -9.52 9.36 20.10
C ALA A 130 -9.37 7.87 19.78
N ALA A 131 -8.18 7.30 19.96
CA ALA A 131 -7.94 5.87 19.78
C ALA A 131 -6.81 5.34 20.68
N PHE A 132 -6.68 4.02 20.74
CA PHE A 132 -5.55 3.33 21.34
C PHE A 132 -5.03 2.22 20.41
N PHE A 133 -3.76 1.87 20.56
CA PHE A 133 -3.12 0.79 19.80
C PHE A 133 -3.35 -0.55 20.48
N ASP A 134 -3.93 -1.51 19.75
CA ASP A 134 -4.34 -2.82 20.28
C ASP A 134 -3.11 -3.70 20.59
N PRO A 135 -2.85 -4.05 21.86
CA PRO A 135 -1.67 -4.85 22.23
C PRO A 135 -1.75 -6.31 21.76
N ALA A 136 -2.92 -6.76 21.28
CA ALA A 136 -3.07 -8.09 20.69
C ALA A 136 -2.67 -8.14 19.21
N ARG A 137 -2.31 -7.00 18.60
CA ARG A 137 -1.98 -6.87 17.18
C ARG A 137 -0.50 -6.51 17.00
N PRO A 138 0.12 -6.91 15.88
CA PRO A 138 1.47 -6.46 15.55
C PRO A 138 1.45 -4.96 15.22
N LEU A 139 2.60 -4.30 15.32
CA LEU A 139 2.77 -2.87 15.04
C LEU A 139 1.80 -1.97 15.86
N PHE A 140 1.63 -0.71 15.44
CA PHE A 140 0.73 0.26 16.06
C PHE A 140 -0.65 0.25 15.39
N VAL A 141 -1.34 -0.91 15.40
CA VAL A 141 -2.71 -1.05 14.88
C VAL A 141 -3.72 -0.44 15.86
N ILE A 142 -4.58 0.47 15.39
CA ILE A 142 -5.65 1.02 16.24
C ILE A 142 -6.81 0.04 16.42
N LYS A 143 -7.48 0.13 17.58
CA LYS A 143 -8.71 -0.65 17.80
C LYS A 143 -9.92 -0.02 17.10
N VAL A 144 -10.24 -0.53 15.91
CA VAL A 144 -11.48 -0.18 15.19
C VAL A 144 -12.70 -0.76 15.92
N ARG A 145 -13.78 0.03 15.95
CA ARG A 145 -15.09 -0.37 16.45
C ARG A 145 -15.95 -0.77 15.26
N CYS A 146 -16.69 -1.88 15.35
CA CYS A 146 -17.72 -2.24 14.38
C CYS A 146 -19.07 -1.64 14.83
N PRO A 147 -19.62 -0.63 14.15
CA PRO A 147 -20.97 -0.15 14.43
C PRO A 147 -22.00 -1.21 14.01
N PRO A 148 -23.16 -1.33 14.70
CA PRO A 148 -24.21 -2.28 14.32
C PRO A 148 -24.72 -2.10 12.89
N ASN A 149 -24.73 -0.85 12.40
CA ASN A 149 -25.12 -0.48 11.04
C ASN A 149 -23.92 -0.04 10.18
N GLY A 150 -22.69 -0.38 10.60
CA GLY A 150 -21.47 -0.04 9.89
C GLY A 150 -21.09 -1.08 8.85
N PRO A 151 -20.07 -0.82 8.02
CA PRO A 151 -19.54 -1.81 7.10
C PRO A 151 -19.04 -3.04 7.88
N THR A 152 -19.27 -4.22 7.31
CA THR A 152 -18.79 -5.48 7.90
C THR A 152 -17.26 -5.47 7.83
N LEU A 153 -16.60 -5.77 8.95
CA LEU A 153 -15.15 -5.87 9.00
C LEU A 153 -14.72 -7.29 8.63
N GLY A 154 -13.71 -7.38 7.78
CA GLY A 154 -13.05 -8.62 7.38
C GLY A 154 -12.09 -9.15 8.44
N PRO A 155 -11.42 -10.27 8.15
CA PRO A 155 -10.32 -10.73 8.98
C PRO A 155 -9.20 -9.69 9.01
N HIS A 156 -8.42 -9.72 10.09
CA HIS A 156 -7.19 -8.93 10.17
C HIS A 156 -6.17 -9.45 9.15
N ALA A 157 -5.61 -8.54 8.34
CA ALA A 157 -4.57 -8.84 7.37
C ALA A 157 -3.22 -9.10 8.05
N LEU A 158 -2.96 -8.42 9.16
CA LEU A 158 -1.71 -8.57 9.91
C LEU A 158 -1.82 -9.67 10.98
N LYS A 159 -0.95 -10.66 10.87
CA LYS A 159 -0.85 -11.82 11.76
C LYS A 159 0.06 -11.49 12.94
N LYS A 160 -0.28 -12.00 14.13
CA LYS A 160 0.43 -11.69 15.37
C LYS A 160 1.93 -12.00 15.32
N ASP A 161 2.30 -13.11 14.67
CA ASP A 161 3.68 -13.60 14.58
C ASP A 161 4.32 -13.27 13.22
N GLY A 162 3.73 -12.35 12.45
CA GLY A 162 4.27 -11.92 11.17
C GLY A 162 5.34 -10.85 11.35
N ASN A 163 6.43 -10.97 10.60
CA ASN A 163 7.44 -9.91 10.48
C ASN A 163 7.03 -8.97 9.35
N TYR A 164 6.71 -7.73 9.72
CA TYR A 164 6.24 -6.72 8.77
C TYR A 164 7.15 -5.51 8.78
N MET A 165 7.46 -5.05 7.58
CA MET A 165 8.24 -3.86 7.30
C MET A 165 7.40 -3.04 6.33
N LEU A 166 6.60 -2.11 6.85
CA LEU A 166 5.65 -1.32 6.06
C LEU A 166 6.16 0.12 5.95
N GLY A 167 5.90 0.77 4.82
CA GLY A 167 6.16 2.19 4.62
C GLY A 167 5.35 2.70 3.44
N CYS A 168 5.12 4.00 3.34
CA CYS A 168 4.41 4.53 2.18
C CYS A 168 4.91 5.92 1.84
N GLU A 169 5.33 6.11 0.62
CA GLU A 169 5.74 7.39 0.08
C GLU A 169 4.85 7.76 -1.11
N TRP A 170 4.20 8.91 -0.98
CA TRP A 170 3.56 9.60 -2.09
C TRP A 170 4.50 10.70 -2.57
N ASP A 171 5.01 10.50 -3.78
CA ASP A 171 6.05 11.32 -4.39
C ASP A 171 5.60 12.78 -4.52
N ALA A 172 6.56 13.71 -4.47
CA ALA A 172 6.28 15.14 -4.57
C ALA A 172 5.61 15.52 -5.91
N ILE A 173 5.96 14.82 -6.99
CA ILE A 173 5.37 15.01 -8.32
C ILE A 173 3.88 14.63 -8.29
N GLU A 174 3.55 13.50 -7.67
CA GLU A 174 2.17 13.03 -7.56
C GLU A 174 1.31 13.93 -6.66
N LYS A 175 1.89 14.45 -5.58
CA LYS A 175 1.26 15.49 -4.74
C LYS A 175 1.00 16.76 -5.53
N LEU A 176 1.94 17.19 -6.36
CA LEU A 176 1.77 18.39 -7.19
C LEU A 176 0.62 18.20 -8.18
N LYS A 177 0.51 17.04 -8.84
CA LYS A 177 -0.62 16.70 -9.71
C LYS A 177 -1.95 16.85 -8.97
N TRP A 178 -2.02 16.42 -7.71
CA TRP A 178 -3.23 16.58 -6.91
C TRP A 178 -3.55 18.04 -6.57
N GLU A 179 -2.55 18.86 -6.24
CA GLU A 179 -2.75 20.29 -6.02
C GLU A 179 -3.24 21.01 -7.28
N GLU A 180 -2.66 20.71 -8.44
CA GLU A 180 -3.09 21.25 -9.74
C GLU A 180 -4.51 20.80 -10.10
N PHE A 181 -4.85 19.54 -9.83
CA PHE A 181 -6.20 19.02 -9.99
C PHE A 181 -7.22 19.75 -9.10
N LYS A 182 -6.87 20.02 -7.83
CA LYS A 182 -7.71 20.83 -6.93
C LYS A 182 -7.85 22.26 -7.44
N ALA A 183 -6.78 22.87 -7.92
CA ALA A 183 -6.79 24.24 -8.44
C ALA A 183 -7.62 24.41 -9.72
N SER A 184 -7.68 23.37 -10.56
CA SER A 184 -8.48 23.34 -11.79
C SER A 184 -9.96 23.02 -11.58
N GLY A 185 -10.42 22.89 -10.33
CA GLY A 185 -11.83 22.64 -10.01
C GLY A 185 -12.26 21.18 -10.20
N GLY A 186 -11.30 20.25 -10.26
CA GLY A 186 -11.57 18.81 -10.31
C GLY A 186 -12.12 18.29 -11.63
N ILE A 187 -11.92 19.03 -12.73
CA ILE A 187 -12.25 18.57 -14.08
C ILE A 187 -11.08 17.75 -14.59
N SER A 188 -11.13 16.42 -14.39
CA SER A 188 -10.23 15.50 -15.09
C SER A 188 -10.39 15.73 -16.59
N THR A 189 -9.29 16.01 -17.29
CA THR A 189 -9.20 15.95 -18.76
C THR A 189 -9.24 14.49 -19.22
N SER A 190 -10.29 13.75 -18.86
CA SER A 190 -10.65 12.48 -19.47
C SER A 190 -11.68 12.78 -20.56
N GLY A 191 -11.43 12.29 -21.77
CA GLY A 191 -12.25 12.48 -22.96
C GLY A 191 -13.74 12.11 -22.79
N PRO A 192 -14.55 12.33 -23.84
CA PRO A 192 -16.00 12.48 -23.75
C PRO A 192 -16.67 11.36 -22.96
N ASN A 193 -17.37 11.75 -21.90
CA ASN A 193 -18.27 10.94 -21.09
C ASN A 193 -19.24 10.16 -21.98
N SER A 194 -18.88 8.94 -22.40
CA SER A 194 -19.86 7.95 -22.84
C SER A 194 -20.53 7.38 -21.59
N ALA A 195 -21.86 7.47 -21.55
CA ALA A 195 -22.70 6.90 -20.49
C ALA A 195 -22.65 5.35 -20.45
N SER A 196 -21.98 4.72 -21.40
CA SER A 196 -21.84 3.28 -21.55
C SER A 196 -20.37 2.88 -21.66
N TYR A 197 -20.06 1.68 -21.20
CA TYR A 197 -18.75 1.07 -21.43
C TYR A 197 -18.47 0.96 -22.93
N THR A 198 -17.24 1.25 -23.35
CA THR A 198 -16.77 0.96 -24.70
C THR A 198 -16.59 -0.56 -24.87
N ALA A 199 -16.40 -1.02 -26.11
CA ALA A 199 -16.15 -2.44 -26.38
C ALA A 199 -14.85 -2.92 -25.70
N GLU A 200 -13.82 -2.07 -25.69
CA GLU A 200 -12.54 -2.32 -25.04
C GLU A 200 -12.69 -2.40 -23.52
N GLU A 201 -13.40 -1.45 -22.91
CA GLU A 201 -13.69 -1.46 -21.47
C GLU A 201 -14.47 -2.71 -21.06
N THR A 202 -15.42 -3.15 -21.89
CA THR A 202 -16.19 -4.37 -21.65
C THR A 202 -15.31 -5.62 -21.74
N ALA A 203 -14.37 -5.66 -22.69
CA ALA A 203 -13.41 -6.75 -22.83
C ALA A 203 -12.46 -6.83 -21.63
N PHE A 204 -11.93 -5.68 -21.18
CA PHE A 204 -11.08 -5.57 -20.01
C PHE A 204 -11.80 -6.02 -18.73
N LEU A 205 -13.02 -5.51 -18.50
CA LEU A 205 -13.87 -5.96 -17.38
C LEU A 205 -14.08 -7.46 -17.38
N LYS A 206 -14.37 -8.05 -18.53
CA LYS A 206 -14.60 -9.48 -18.65
C LYS A 206 -13.34 -10.30 -18.42
N LYS A 207 -12.19 -9.82 -18.90
CA LYS A 207 -10.88 -10.48 -18.76
C LYS A 207 -10.37 -10.45 -17.32
N HIS A 208 -10.43 -9.30 -16.65
CA HIS A 208 -9.81 -9.09 -15.32
C HIS A 208 -10.78 -9.30 -14.15
N TYR A 209 -12.08 -9.03 -14.34
CA TYR A 209 -13.08 -9.05 -13.27
C TYR A 209 -14.29 -9.96 -13.56
N GLY A 210 -14.37 -10.55 -14.75
CA GLY A 210 -15.45 -11.44 -15.19
C GLY A 210 -16.74 -10.72 -15.60
N SER A 211 -17.20 -9.73 -14.83
CA SER A 211 -18.35 -8.89 -15.17
C SER A 211 -18.34 -7.53 -14.48
N GLU A 212 -19.08 -6.55 -15.04
CA GLU A 212 -19.32 -5.24 -14.41
C GLU A 212 -19.83 -5.39 -12.97
N PHE A 213 -20.71 -6.36 -12.73
CA PHE A 213 -21.25 -6.63 -11.40
C PHE A 213 -20.15 -6.98 -10.38
N HIS A 214 -19.23 -7.88 -10.74
CA HIS A 214 -18.15 -8.27 -9.84
C HIS A 214 -17.17 -7.12 -9.61
N PHE A 215 -16.82 -6.39 -10.68
CA PHE A 215 -15.98 -5.21 -10.59
C PHE A 215 -16.57 -4.16 -9.64
N LEU A 216 -17.82 -3.72 -9.87
CA LEU A 216 -18.48 -2.73 -9.01
C LEU A 216 -18.58 -3.23 -7.57
N THR A 217 -18.94 -4.49 -7.37
CA THR A 217 -19.05 -5.09 -6.02
C THR A 217 -17.70 -5.11 -5.29
N GLN A 218 -16.61 -5.45 -5.99
CA GLN A 218 -15.25 -5.45 -5.45
C GLN A 218 -14.80 -4.05 -5.03
N HIS A 219 -15.21 -3.02 -5.77
CA HIS A 219 -14.97 -1.62 -5.41
C HIS A 219 -16.04 -1.01 -4.48
N GLY A 220 -16.96 -1.82 -3.95
CA GLY A 220 -18.00 -1.36 -3.01
C GLY A 220 -19.05 -0.44 -3.64
N LEU A 221 -19.20 -0.49 -4.96
CA LEU A 221 -20.12 0.30 -5.77
C LEU A 221 -21.38 -0.52 -6.11
N LYS A 222 -22.52 0.15 -6.26
CA LYS A 222 -23.80 -0.52 -6.54
C LYS A 222 -24.15 -0.46 -8.03
N ILE A 223 -24.34 -1.63 -8.65
CA ILE A 223 -24.78 -1.73 -10.05
C ILE A 223 -26.13 -1.06 -10.35
N HIS A 224 -26.99 -0.87 -9.33
CA HIS A 224 -28.30 -0.23 -9.53
C HIS A 224 -28.30 1.28 -9.28
N ALA A 225 -27.18 1.85 -8.84
CA ALA A 225 -27.04 3.29 -8.63
C ALA A 225 -26.22 3.88 -9.78
N GLU A 226 -26.84 4.67 -10.65
CA GLU A 226 -26.14 5.21 -11.83
C GLU A 226 -24.92 6.06 -11.47
N LYS A 227 -24.97 6.77 -10.34
CA LYS A 227 -23.83 7.49 -9.78
C LYS A 227 -22.67 6.56 -9.44
N ASP A 228 -22.95 5.41 -8.83
CA ASP A 228 -21.92 4.43 -8.46
C ASP A 228 -21.40 3.70 -9.73
N ARG A 229 -22.24 3.51 -10.75
CA ARG A 229 -21.81 2.97 -12.05
C ARG A 229 -20.91 3.96 -12.80
N GLU A 230 -21.22 5.25 -12.73
CA GLU A 230 -20.38 6.32 -13.28
C GLU A 230 -19.02 6.35 -12.57
N GLU A 231 -19.02 6.27 -11.25
CA GLU A 231 -17.80 6.16 -10.47
C GLU A 231 -17.00 4.90 -10.83
N GLY A 232 -17.68 3.77 -11.02
CA GLY A 232 -17.04 2.54 -11.46
C GLY A 232 -16.42 2.65 -12.85
N ARG A 233 -17.09 3.32 -13.81
CA ARG A 233 -16.52 3.62 -15.12
C ARG A 233 -15.25 4.47 -15.01
N ALA A 234 -15.24 5.47 -14.14
CA ALA A 234 -14.05 6.29 -13.90
C ALA A 234 -12.89 5.45 -13.34
N ILE A 235 -13.16 4.59 -12.35
CA ILE A 235 -12.15 3.68 -11.78
C ILE A 235 -11.62 2.70 -12.84
N LEU A 236 -12.50 2.13 -13.67
CA LEU A 236 -12.08 1.21 -14.74
C LEU A 236 -11.18 1.88 -15.76
N ARG A 237 -11.54 3.09 -16.21
CA ARG A 237 -10.75 3.86 -17.17
C ARG A 237 -9.37 4.21 -16.62
N THR A 238 -9.30 4.52 -15.33
CA THR A 238 -8.02 4.69 -14.63
C THR A 238 -7.18 3.41 -14.70
N LEU A 239 -7.77 2.25 -14.40
CA LEU A 239 -7.07 0.96 -14.46
C LEU A 239 -6.59 0.58 -15.87
N MET A 240 -7.40 0.85 -16.90
CA MET A 240 -7.05 0.54 -18.29
C MET A 240 -5.95 1.43 -18.86
N GLY A 241 -5.92 2.71 -18.48
CA GLY A 241 -4.87 3.63 -18.93
C GLY A 241 -3.47 3.28 -18.41
N GLU A 242 -3.37 2.40 -17.40
CA GLU A 242 -2.11 1.88 -16.87
C GLU A 242 -1.61 0.66 -17.65
N ASP A 243 -2.51 -0.22 -18.12
CA ASP A 243 -2.13 -1.40 -18.93
C ASP A 243 -1.57 -0.98 -20.31
N ASP A 244 -2.08 0.09 -20.94
CA ASP A 244 -1.57 0.65 -22.21
C ASP A 244 -0.13 1.22 -22.10
N LEU A 245 0.32 1.57 -20.89
CA LEU A 245 1.71 1.98 -20.63
C LEU A 245 2.65 0.79 -20.41
N SER A 246 2.10 -0.42 -20.24
CA SER A 246 2.88 -1.66 -20.06
C SER A 246 3.07 -2.46 -21.34
N GLU A 247 2.30 -2.19 -22.40
CA GLU A 247 2.42 -2.87 -23.70
C GLU A 247 3.38 -2.16 -24.68
N ASN A 248 4.08 -1.10 -24.26
CA ASN A 248 4.93 -0.25 -25.11
C ASN A 248 6.37 -0.06 -24.63
N GLU A 249 6.99 -1.08 -24.04
CA GLU A 249 8.46 -1.21 -24.01
C GLU A 249 8.86 -2.63 -24.42
N GLU A 250 9.13 -2.79 -25.72
CA GLU A 250 10.02 -3.83 -26.21
C GLU A 250 11.43 -3.59 -25.63
N SER A 251 11.96 -4.64 -24.99
CA SER A 251 13.37 -4.90 -24.65
C SER A 251 14.15 -3.78 -23.97
N ASP A 252 14.42 -3.93 -22.66
CA ASP A 252 15.76 -3.60 -22.17
C ASP A 252 16.16 -4.45 -20.95
N ASP A 253 17.42 -4.87 -20.96
CA ASP A 253 18.08 -5.79 -20.05
C ASP A 253 18.11 -5.28 -18.59
N GLU A 254 17.11 -5.62 -17.78
CA GLU A 254 17.16 -5.48 -16.30
C GLU A 254 18.10 -6.50 -15.61
N SER A 255 19.23 -6.84 -16.23
CA SER A 255 20.20 -7.79 -15.64
C SER A 255 21.65 -7.30 -15.60
N GLU A 256 21.89 -6.01 -15.84
CA GLU A 256 23.23 -5.41 -15.77
C GLU A 256 23.46 -4.53 -14.53
N PHE A 257 22.40 -4.08 -13.81
CA PHE A 257 22.57 -3.12 -12.70
C PHE A 257 22.55 -3.73 -11.28
N GLN A 258 22.22 -5.01 -11.14
CA GLN A 258 22.15 -5.70 -9.84
C GLN A 258 23.09 -6.92 -9.86
N GLY A 259 24.31 -6.72 -9.38
CA GLY A 259 25.35 -7.76 -9.41
C GLY A 259 26.72 -7.39 -8.83
N HIS A 260 26.98 -6.10 -8.61
CA HIS A 260 28.29 -5.58 -8.19
C HIS A 260 28.38 -5.19 -6.71
N GLN A 261 27.38 -5.55 -5.90
CA GLN A 261 27.31 -5.14 -4.49
C GLN A 261 28.43 -5.77 -3.64
N ALA A 262 29.02 -6.88 -4.08
CA ALA A 262 30.11 -7.55 -3.39
C ALA A 262 31.49 -7.25 -4.01
N ASP A 263 31.58 -6.39 -5.04
CA ASP A 263 32.83 -6.19 -5.78
C ASP A 263 33.96 -5.63 -4.93
N TYR A 264 33.62 -4.80 -3.94
CA TYR A 264 34.60 -4.23 -3.00
C TYR A 264 35.37 -5.31 -2.20
N ASN A 265 34.85 -6.53 -2.16
CA ASN A 265 35.43 -7.66 -1.44
C ASN A 265 36.40 -8.48 -2.30
N PHE A 266 36.54 -8.20 -3.60
CA PHE A 266 37.41 -8.95 -4.50
C PHE A 266 38.46 -8.04 -5.12
N THR A 267 39.61 -8.60 -5.46
CA THR A 267 40.63 -7.89 -6.26
C THR A 267 40.23 -7.87 -7.72
N ASP A 268 40.74 -6.92 -8.51
CA ASP A 268 40.45 -6.83 -9.96
C ASP A 268 40.69 -8.17 -10.69
N ARG A 269 41.74 -8.91 -10.32
CA ARG A 269 42.07 -10.23 -10.90
C ARG A 269 40.99 -11.28 -10.56
N GLN A 270 40.44 -11.24 -9.35
CA GLN A 270 39.36 -12.14 -8.92
C GLN A 270 38.04 -11.76 -9.61
N LEU A 271 37.75 -10.46 -9.75
CA LEU A 271 36.57 -9.98 -10.45
C LEU A 271 36.57 -10.38 -11.92
N ASP A 272 37.69 -10.21 -12.64
CA ASP A 272 37.83 -10.65 -14.03
C ASP A 272 37.53 -12.15 -14.21
N TRP A 273 38.02 -12.98 -13.28
CA TRP A 273 37.76 -14.42 -13.31
C TRP A 273 36.31 -14.75 -12.94
N ILE A 274 35.73 -14.05 -11.96
CA ILE A 274 34.33 -14.21 -11.54
C ILE A 274 33.38 -13.80 -12.66
N GLU A 275 33.57 -12.65 -13.31
CA GLU A 275 32.74 -12.20 -14.42
C GLU A 275 32.75 -13.21 -15.57
N LYS A 276 33.94 -13.76 -15.88
CA LYS A 276 34.09 -14.75 -16.94
C LYS A 276 33.36 -16.07 -16.65
N ASN A 277 33.29 -16.50 -15.39
CA ASN A 277 32.77 -17.84 -15.03
C ASN A 277 31.36 -17.82 -14.41
N TYR A 278 30.99 -16.73 -13.73
CA TYR A 278 29.78 -16.60 -12.91
C TYR A 278 28.99 -15.33 -13.19
N ARG A 279 29.40 -14.52 -14.19
CA ARG A 279 28.77 -13.26 -14.62
C ARG A 279 29.01 -12.06 -13.71
N ASN A 280 28.87 -12.19 -12.39
CA ASN A 280 29.19 -11.13 -11.41
C ASN A 280 29.44 -11.70 -10.00
N SER A 281 29.92 -10.86 -9.08
CA SER A 281 30.31 -11.25 -7.71
C SER A 281 29.13 -11.72 -6.84
N GLU A 282 27.96 -11.12 -7.02
CA GLU A 282 26.75 -11.52 -6.30
C GLU A 282 26.28 -12.93 -6.70
N GLN A 283 26.27 -13.22 -8.00
CA GLN A 283 25.89 -14.52 -8.54
C GLN A 283 26.88 -15.62 -8.14
N PHE A 284 28.17 -15.29 -8.09
CA PHE A 284 29.20 -16.17 -7.55
C PHE A 284 28.91 -16.52 -6.09
N MET A 285 28.71 -15.52 -5.21
CA MET A 285 28.43 -15.79 -3.78
C MET A 285 27.14 -16.59 -3.58
N ILE A 286 26.07 -16.27 -4.31
CA ILE A 286 24.80 -17.01 -4.24
C ILE A 286 24.97 -18.48 -4.65
N SER A 287 25.81 -18.77 -5.65
CA SER A 287 26.04 -20.14 -6.12
C SER A 287 26.66 -21.06 -5.05
N TYR A 288 27.38 -20.49 -4.09
CA TYR A 288 27.96 -21.19 -2.95
C TYR A 288 27.14 -21.02 -1.65
N GLY A 289 25.95 -20.40 -1.73
CA GLY A 289 25.07 -20.19 -0.58
C GLY A 289 25.53 -19.09 0.38
N LEU A 290 26.43 -18.21 -0.06
CA LEU A 290 27.05 -17.14 0.72
C LEU A 290 26.26 -15.84 0.61
N LYS A 291 26.26 -15.04 1.68
CA LYS A 291 25.57 -13.75 1.75
C LYS A 291 26.54 -12.59 1.60
N PHE A 292 26.32 -11.75 0.59
CA PHE A 292 27.16 -10.58 0.29
C PHE A 292 27.15 -9.47 1.37
N TYR A 293 26.27 -9.55 2.37
CA TYR A 293 26.21 -8.62 3.50
C TYR A 293 26.73 -9.22 4.82
N SER A 294 27.29 -10.44 4.79
CA SER A 294 27.91 -11.11 5.93
C SER A 294 29.43 -11.02 5.81
N GLU A 295 30.11 -10.38 6.78
CA GLU A 295 31.58 -10.24 6.76
C GLU A 295 32.29 -11.60 6.78
N ASP A 296 31.73 -12.60 7.48
CA ASP A 296 32.27 -13.96 7.52
C ASP A 296 32.14 -14.64 6.15
N ASP A 297 30.98 -14.51 5.50
CA ASP A 297 30.72 -15.12 4.17
C ASP A 297 31.52 -14.42 3.07
N LEU A 298 31.85 -13.13 3.24
CA LEU A 298 32.72 -12.37 2.33
C LEU A 298 34.17 -12.88 2.39
N GLN A 299 34.69 -13.18 3.59
CA GLN A 299 36.01 -13.81 3.73
C GLN A 299 36.03 -15.23 3.16
N GLU A 300 34.96 -15.99 3.37
CA GLU A 300 34.80 -17.33 2.80
C GLU A 300 34.76 -17.28 1.26
N ALA A 301 34.07 -16.30 0.68
CA ALA A 301 34.02 -16.11 -0.76
C ALA A 301 35.39 -15.78 -1.37
N GLN A 302 36.24 -14.99 -0.69
CA GLN A 302 37.62 -14.74 -1.11
C GLN A 302 38.45 -16.04 -1.13
N ALA A 303 38.33 -16.86 -0.09
CA ALA A 303 39.05 -18.13 -0.01
C ALA A 303 38.61 -19.12 -1.12
N ILE A 304 37.32 -19.14 -1.46
CA ILE A 304 36.77 -19.99 -2.51
C ILE A 304 37.25 -19.54 -3.89
N VAL A 305 37.20 -18.24 -4.22
CA VAL A 305 37.67 -17.76 -5.53
C VAL A 305 39.17 -18.00 -5.70
N ASP A 306 39.97 -17.80 -4.64
CA ASP A 306 41.40 -18.08 -4.69
C ASP A 306 41.69 -19.57 -4.90
N ALA A 307 40.94 -20.46 -4.25
CA ALA A 307 41.08 -21.89 -4.46
C ALA A 307 40.74 -22.29 -5.91
N LEU A 308 39.64 -21.77 -6.45
CA LEU A 308 39.19 -22.08 -7.81
C LEU A 308 40.15 -21.52 -8.89
N MET A 309 40.70 -20.32 -8.67
CA MET A 309 41.68 -19.73 -9.58
C MET A 309 43.02 -20.48 -9.59
N ASN A 310 43.41 -21.11 -8.47
CA ASN A 310 44.63 -21.90 -8.39
C ASN A 310 44.48 -23.31 -9.01
N ASP A 311 43.26 -23.84 -9.10
CA ASP A 311 42.96 -25.12 -9.75
C ASP A 311 42.79 -24.98 -11.29
N ASP A 312 42.60 -23.75 -11.80
CA ASP A 312 42.43 -23.41 -13.22
C ASP A 312 43.74 -23.00 -13.94
N ASP A 313 44.87 -22.90 -13.23
CA ASP A 313 46.24 -22.62 -13.75
C ASP A 313 47.03 -23.93 -14.02
#